data_AF-A0A699W934-F1
#
_entry.id   AF-A0A699W934-F1
#
_cell.length_a   1.000
_cell.length_b   1.000
_cell.length_c   1.000
_cell.angle_alpha   90.00
_cell.angle_beta   90.00
_cell.angle_gamma   90.00
#
_symmetry.space_group_name_H-M   'P 1'
#
loop_
_entity.id
_entity.type
_entity.pdbx_description
1 polymer ?
#
loop_
_entity_poly.entity_id
_entity_poly.type
_entity_poly.pdbx_seq_one_letter_code
_entity_poly.pdbx_strand_id
1 'polypeptide(L)'
;RLTKSAHFLPIRKDYSVSRLAEIFQQDIVPLHGTPSAIVSDRDQRFASRFWKGPEMIEVTNAKVAVAKEKLKEARTRQKSCADKHRRSLEF
;
A
#
# COMPACT_ATOMS: atom_id res chain seq x y z
N ARG A 1 -8.46 26.04 13.39
CA ARG A 1 -7.91 24.79 13.96
C ARG A 1 -7.12 24.09 12.85
N LEU A 2 -5.78 24.04 12.94
CA LEU A 2 -4.96 23.39 11.91
C LEU A 2 -5.02 21.86 12.10
N THR A 3 -5.38 21.12 11.05
CA THR A 3 -5.37 19.64 11.01
C THR A 3 -4.07 19.12 10.39
N LYS A 4 -2.94 19.77 10.68
CA LYS A 4 -1.64 19.34 10.16
C LYS A 4 -0.96 18.45 11.20
N SER A 5 -0.98 17.14 10.96
CA SER A 5 -0.10 16.18 11.66
C SER A 5 1.19 15.99 10.87
N ALA A 6 2.21 15.45 11.53
CA ALA A 6 3.48 15.08 10.90
C ALA A 6 3.87 13.67 11.35
N HIS A 7 4.35 12.86 10.42
CA HIS A 7 4.88 11.53 10.67
C HIS A 7 6.33 11.48 10.24
N PHE A 8 7.22 11.07 11.14
CA PHE A 8 8.65 10.93 10.86
C PHE A 8 9.00 9.44 10.76
N LEU A 9 9.71 9.09 9.70
CA LEU A 9 10.20 7.74 9.48
C LEU A 9 11.75 7.78 9.49
N PRO A 10 12.42 6.84 10.17
CA PRO A 10 13.86 6.71 10.07
C PRO A 10 14.23 6.18 8.67
N ILE A 11 14.99 6.97 7.90
CA ILE A 11 15.41 6.62 6.54
C ILE A 11 16.94 6.58 6.46
N ARG A 12 17.48 5.50 5.89
CA ARG A 12 18.92 5.42 5.60
C ARG A 12 19.26 6.19 4.32
N LYS A 13 20.46 6.76 4.28
CA LYS A 13 20.93 7.58 3.14
C LYS A 13 21.14 6.77 1.86
N ASP A 14 21.48 5.49 2.00
CA ASP A 14 21.80 4.57 0.90
C ASP A 14 20.57 3.85 0.32
N TYR A 15 19.36 4.19 0.78
CA TYR A 15 18.14 3.63 0.20
C TYR A 15 17.94 4.11 -1.23
N SER A 16 17.66 3.15 -2.12
CA SER A 16 17.25 3.41 -3.49
C SER A 16 15.91 4.13 -3.54
N VAL A 17 15.63 4.82 -4.64
CA VAL A 17 14.34 5.50 -4.83
C VAL A 17 13.17 4.52 -4.77
N SER A 18 13.32 3.33 -5.35
CA SER A 18 12.30 2.28 -5.28
C SER A 18 12.00 1.88 -3.83
N ARG A 19 13.06 1.73 -3.00
CA ARG A 19 12.88 1.42 -1.58
C ARG A 19 12.17 2.54 -0.83
N LEU A 20 12.45 3.80 -1.16
CA LEU A 20 11.74 4.94 -0.57
C LEU A 20 10.26 4.95 -0.95
N ALA A 21 9.92 4.62 -2.21
CA ALA A 21 8.55 4.53 -2.67
C ALA A 21 7.78 3.39 -2.01
N GLU A 22 8.43 2.24 -1.81
CA GLU A 22 7.86 1.14 -1.02
C GLU A 22 7.49 1.60 0.39
N ILE A 23 8.41 2.26 1.09
CA ILE A 23 8.19 2.76 2.46
C ILE A 23 7.05 3.79 2.46
N PHE A 24 7.06 4.74 1.53
CA PHE A 24 6.01 5.73 1.39
C PHE A 24 4.61 5.08 1.23
N GLN A 25 4.48 4.11 0.32
CA GLN A 25 3.21 3.41 0.10
C GLN A 25 2.78 2.53 1.28
N GLN A 26 3.72 2.03 2.08
CA GLN A 26 3.42 1.13 3.20
C GLN A 26 3.09 1.89 4.48
N ASP A 27 3.78 2.99 4.73
CA ASP A 27 3.75 3.64 6.04
C ASP A 27 2.96 4.96 6.00
N ILE A 28 2.93 5.65 4.85
CA ILE A 28 2.27 6.97 4.73
C ILE A 28 0.86 6.84 4.12
N VAL A 29 0.73 6.12 3.00
CA VAL A 29 -0.56 5.99 2.29
C VAL A 29 -1.66 5.37 3.17
N PRO A 30 -1.41 4.36 4.03
CA PRO A 30 -2.47 3.84 4.90
C PRO A 30 -2.91 4.81 5.99
N LEU A 31 -2.04 5.75 6.40
CA LEU A 31 -2.36 6.74 7.44
C LEU A 31 -3.16 7.92 6.90
N HIS A 32 -2.93 8.30 5.63
CA HIS A 32 -3.49 9.54 5.07
C HIS A 32 -4.33 9.32 3.80
N GLY A 33 -4.39 8.10 3.28
CA GLY A 33 -4.89 7.82 1.95
C GLY A 33 -3.88 8.19 0.86
N THR A 34 -4.30 8.03 -0.39
CA THR A 34 -3.50 8.44 -1.55
C THR A 34 -3.48 9.96 -1.66
N PRO A 35 -2.32 10.62 -1.63
CA PRO A 35 -2.26 12.06 -1.77
C PRO A 35 -2.65 12.49 -3.19
N SER A 36 -3.35 13.61 -3.31
CA SER A 36 -3.59 14.27 -4.59
C SER A 36 -2.36 15.05 -5.09
N ALA A 37 -1.48 15.47 -4.19
CA ALA A 37 -0.24 16.15 -4.49
C ALA A 37 0.84 15.86 -3.44
N ILE A 38 2.10 15.80 -3.88
CA ILE A 38 3.27 15.67 -3.00
C ILE A 38 4.16 16.87 -3.24
N VAL A 39 4.48 17.61 -2.18
CA VAL A 39 5.44 18.71 -2.21
C VAL A 39 6.73 18.20 -1.58
N SER A 40 7.81 18.20 -2.35
CA SER A 40 9.16 17.87 -1.88
C SER A 40 10.02 19.12 -1.77
N ASP A 41 11.00 19.07 -0.87
CA ASP A 41 12.10 20.03 -0.70
C ASP A 41 13.10 20.08 -1.87
N ARG A 42 12.85 19.37 -2.96
CA ARG A 42 13.70 19.22 -4.16
C ARG A 42 14.93 18.33 -3.97
N ASP A 43 14.91 17.41 -3.01
CA ASP A 43 15.86 16.29 -2.97
C ASP A 43 15.81 15.52 -4.31
N GLN A 44 16.99 15.28 -4.91
CA GLN A 44 17.13 14.58 -6.19
C GLN A 44 16.41 13.22 -6.22
N ARG A 45 16.34 12.52 -5.07
CA ARG A 45 15.64 11.23 -4.95
C ARG A 45 14.14 11.39 -5.16
N PHE A 46 13.54 12.47 -4.68
CA PHE A 46 12.12 12.81 -4.82
C PHE A 46 11.80 13.61 -6.10
N ALA A 47 12.80 14.27 -6.69
CA ALA A 47 12.70 14.93 -7.99
C ALA A 47 12.94 13.97 -9.18
N SER A 48 13.29 12.71 -8.92
CA SER A 48 13.59 11.72 -9.95
C SER A 48 12.37 11.38 -10.83
N ARG A 49 12.63 10.95 -12.08
CA ARG A 49 11.56 10.53 -13.02
C ARG A 49 10.73 9.36 -12.48
N PHE A 50 11.32 8.54 -11.62
CA PHE A 50 10.66 7.41 -10.95
C PHE A 50 9.29 7.79 -10.35
N TRP A 51 9.20 8.92 -9.66
CA TRP A 51 7.95 9.33 -8.99
C TRP A 51 6.85 9.81 -9.93
N LYS A 52 7.22 10.18 -11.16
CA LYS A 52 6.30 10.65 -12.21
C LYS A 52 6.06 9.59 -13.29
N GLY A 53 6.91 8.57 -13.32
CA GLY A 53 6.94 7.54 -14.35
C GLY A 53 6.15 6.29 -13.98
N PRO A 54 6.06 5.33 -14.91
CA PRO A 54 5.36 4.07 -14.71
C PRO A 54 5.95 3.24 -13.56
N GLU A 55 7.19 3.48 -13.16
CA GLU A 55 7.88 2.71 -12.11
C GLU A 55 7.14 2.79 -10.77
N MET A 56 6.58 3.96 -10.41
CA MET A 56 5.77 4.12 -9.19
C MET A 56 4.46 3.31 -9.27
N ILE A 57 3.87 3.26 -10.47
CA ILE A 57 2.66 2.49 -10.75
C ILE A 57 2.95 0.98 -10.64
N GLU A 58 4.08 0.52 -11.16
CA GLU A 58 4.52 -0.87 -11.06
C GLU A 58 4.70 -1.32 -9.60
N VAL A 59 5.37 -0.51 -8.77
CA VAL A 59 5.50 -0.79 -7.32
C VAL A 59 4.12 -0.88 -6.66
N THR A 60 3.20 0.02 -7.01
CA THR A 60 1.82 0.00 -6.49
C THR A 60 1.08 -1.27 -6.92
N ASN A 61 1.16 -1.62 -8.21
CA ASN A 61 0.49 -2.78 -8.80
C ASN A 61 0.95 -4.09 -8.16
N ALA A 62 2.25 -4.23 -7.92
CA ALA A 62 2.81 -5.39 -7.23
C ALA A 62 2.19 -5.58 -5.84
N LYS A 63 2.06 -4.49 -5.06
CA LYS A 63 1.43 -4.54 -3.74
C LYS A 63 -0.07 -4.84 -3.81
N VAL A 64 -0.77 -4.24 -4.77
CA VAL A 64 -2.21 -4.51 -5.00
C VAL A 64 -2.44 -5.98 -5.35
N ALA A 65 -1.57 -6.60 -6.16
CA ALA A 65 -1.67 -8.01 -6.50
C ALA A 65 -1.55 -8.90 -5.23
N VAL A 66 -0.55 -8.64 -4.38
CA VAL A 66 -0.39 -9.37 -3.11
C VAL A 66 -1.61 -9.21 -2.20
N ALA A 67 -2.14 -7.98 -2.08
CA ALA A 67 -3.34 -7.73 -1.27
C ALA A 67 -4.56 -8.49 -1.80
N LYS A 68 -4.76 -8.52 -3.12
CA LYS A 68 -5.84 -9.27 -3.77
C LYS A 68 -5.75 -10.77 -3.48
N GLU A 69 -4.56 -11.37 -3.58
CA GLU A 69 -4.39 -12.79 -3.28
C GLU A 69 -4.67 -13.10 -1.81
N LYS A 70 -4.20 -12.27 -0.88
CA LYS A 70 -4.52 -12.42 0.56
C LYS A 70 -6.01 -12.31 0.85
N LEU A 71 -6.70 -11.36 0.22
CA LEU A 71 -8.15 -11.21 0.35
C LEU A 71 -8.91 -12.41 -0.23
N LYS A 72 -8.45 -12.92 -1.37
CA LYS A 72 -9.00 -14.12 -2.00
C LYS A 72 -8.84 -15.34 -1.10
N GLU A 73 -7.66 -15.52 -0.52
CA GLU A 73 -7.38 -16.60 0.43
C GLU A 73 -8.22 -16.49 1.71
N ALA A 74 -8.35 -15.29 2.29
CA ALA A 74 -9.22 -15.08 3.44
C ALA A 74 -10.68 -15.42 3.10
N ARG A 75 -11.15 -15.02 1.92
CA ARG A 75 -12.50 -15.32 1.43
C ARG A 75 -12.72 -16.82 1.23
N THR A 76 -11.75 -17.55 0.65
CA THR A 76 -11.88 -19.01 0.46
C THR A 76 -11.91 -19.74 1.81
N ARG A 77 -11.07 -19.34 2.75
CA ARG A 77 -11.08 -19.85 4.14
C ARG A 77 -12.43 -19.62 4.82
N GLN A 78 -12.99 -18.42 4.69
CA GLN A 78 -14.29 -18.08 5.26
C GLN A 78 -15.42 -18.94 4.67
N LYS A 79 -15.45 -19.12 3.35
CA LYS A 79 -16.44 -20.00 2.68
C LYS A 79 -16.33 -21.44 3.17
N SER A 80 -15.12 -21.98 3.24
CA SER A 80 -14.90 -23.35 3.73
C SER A 80 -15.38 -23.52 5.18
N CYS A 81 -15.15 -22.52 6.05
CA CYS A 81 -15.70 -22.54 7.41
C CYS A 81 -17.24 -22.55 7.38
N ALA A 82 -17.86 -21.66 6.61
CA ALA A 82 -19.32 -21.61 6.50
C ALA A 82 -19.92 -22.91 5.95
N ASP A 83 -19.28 -23.50 4.94
CA ASP A 83 -19.74 -24.74 4.31
C ASP A 83 -19.71 -25.93 5.28
N LYS A 84 -18.68 -26.06 6.12
CA LYS A 84 -18.59 -27.12 7.15
C LYS A 84 -19.67 -27.00 8.23
N HIS A 85 -20.22 -25.82 8.45
CA HIS A 85 -21.26 -25.56 9.44
C HIS A 85 -22.67 -25.50 8.81
N ARG A 86 -22.81 -25.82 7.51
CA ARG A 86 -24.08 -25.83 6.79
C ARG A 86 -24.81 -27.18 7.02
N ARG A 87 -25.96 -27.17 7.69
CA ARG A 87 -26.85 -28.36 7.78
C ARG A 87 -27.71 -28.46 6.51
N SER A 88 -28.02 -29.67 6.04
CA SER A 88 -29.04 -29.84 5.01
C SER A 88 -30.41 -29.43 5.58
N LEU A 89 -31.12 -28.58 4.86
CA LEU A 89 -32.55 -28.36 5.11
C LEU A 89 -33.27 -29.45 4.33
N GLU A 90 -33.68 -30.48 5.05
CA GLU A 90 -34.64 -31.47 4.55
C GLU A 90 -36.03 -30.78 4.60
N PHE A 91 -36.70 -30.70 3.44
CA PHE A 91 -38.09 -30.25 3.33
C PHE A 91 -39.04 -31.44 3.34
#